data_AF-A0A356J096-F1
#
_entry.id   AF-A0A356J096-F1
#
_cell.length_a   1.000
_cell.length_b   1.000
_cell.length_c   1.000
_cell.angle_alpha   90.00
_cell.angle_beta   90.00
_cell.angle_gamma   90.00
#
_symmetry.space_group_name_H-M   'P 1'
#
loop_
_entity.id
_entity.type
_entity.pdbx_description
1 polymer ?
#
loop_
_entity_poly.entity_id
_entity_poly.type
_entity_poly.pdbx_seq_one_letter_code
_entity_poly.pdbx_strand_id
1 'polypeptide(L)'
;MLRQLKANNQGIVFVTVLMVIIVMMILTVSIVSLNVTQVLRTSGEVKHVQAEYLALGAIPYLYANQWTVSPDNTITYTETLGGVPFTVVANLGGPGLGGYNTTSLFVNVTY
;
A
#
# COMPACT_ATOMS: atom_id res chain seq x y z
N MET A 1 -26.58 18.47 -58.95
CA MET A 1 -26.85 18.10 -57.53
C MET A 1 -25.97 16.96 -57.01
N LEU A 2 -25.57 15.96 -57.81
CA LEU A 2 -24.68 14.84 -57.38
C LEU A 2 -23.27 15.23 -56.87
N ARG A 3 -22.75 16.40 -57.26
CA ARG A 3 -21.38 16.84 -56.90
C ARG A 3 -21.28 17.39 -55.46
N GLN A 4 -22.39 17.87 -54.89
CA GLN A 4 -22.45 18.34 -53.49
C GLN A 4 -22.52 17.18 -52.48
N LEU A 5 -23.07 16.02 -52.85
CA LEU A 5 -23.05 14.82 -52.01
C LEU A 5 -21.62 14.25 -51.82
N LYS A 6 -20.75 14.35 -52.83
CA LYS A 6 -19.34 13.90 -52.71
C LYS A 6 -18.51 14.73 -51.72
N ALA A 7 -18.80 16.03 -51.58
CA ALA A 7 -18.16 16.89 -50.60
C ALA A 7 -18.60 16.55 -49.16
N ASN A 8 -19.84 16.09 -49.00
CA ASN A 8 -20.39 15.68 -47.71
C ASN A 8 -19.78 14.36 -47.20
N ASN A 9 -19.48 13.41 -48.09
CA ASN A 9 -18.82 12.16 -47.73
C ASN A 9 -17.43 12.38 -47.10
N GLN A 10 -16.66 13.37 -47.55
CA GLN A 10 -15.35 13.67 -46.94
C GLN A 10 -15.50 14.27 -45.53
N GLY A 11 -16.53 15.09 -45.29
CA GLY A 11 -16.86 15.61 -43.97
C GLY A 11 -17.32 14.51 -43.00
N ILE A 12 -18.14 13.57 -43.48
CA ILE A 12 -18.58 12.41 -42.68
C ILE A 12 -17.37 11.55 -42.29
N VAL A 13 -16.49 11.24 -43.23
CA VAL A 13 -15.27 10.47 -42.95
C VAL A 13 -14.39 11.19 -41.92
N PHE A 14 -14.23 12.51 -42.03
CA PHE A 14 -13.47 13.31 -41.08
C PHE A 14 -14.05 13.25 -39.65
N VAL A 15 -15.37 13.42 -39.50
CA VAL A 15 -16.05 13.34 -38.19
C VAL A 15 -15.94 11.93 -37.61
N THR A 16 -16.06 10.91 -38.47
CA THR A 16 -15.95 9.51 -38.04
C THR A 16 -14.54 9.21 -37.52
N VAL A 17 -13.50 9.65 -38.23
CA VAL A 17 -12.09 9.48 -37.79
C VAL A 17 -11.83 10.26 -36.50
N LEU A 18 -12.35 11.49 -36.38
CA LEU A 18 -12.23 12.29 -35.16
C LEU A 18 -12.87 11.57 -33.95
N MET A 19 -14.07 11.00 -34.12
CA MET A 19 -14.71 10.23 -33.06
C MET A 19 -13.89 9.00 -32.67
N VAL A 20 -13.36 8.25 -33.65
CA VAL A 20 -12.52 7.08 -33.36
C VAL A 20 -11.27 7.46 -32.57
N ILE A 21 -10.63 8.59 -32.90
CA ILE A 21 -9.46 9.08 -32.17
C ILE A 21 -9.83 9.44 -30.72
N ILE A 22 -10.94 10.16 -30.51
CA ILE A 22 -11.40 10.55 -29.16
C ILE A 22 -11.72 9.30 -28.32
N VAL A 23 -12.43 8.32 -28.89
CA VAL A 23 -12.75 7.05 -28.22
C VAL A 23 -11.48 6.28 -27.84
N MET A 24 -10.50 6.21 -28.75
CA MET A 24 -9.22 5.54 -28.49
C MET A 24 -8.41 6.25 -27.39
N MET A 25 -8.42 7.59 -27.36
CA MET A 25 -7.75 8.33 -26.29
C MET A 25 -8.39 8.05 -24.93
N ILE A 26 -9.72 8.08 -24.84
CA ILE A 26 -10.45 7.79 -23.59
C ILE A 26 -10.12 6.37 -23.11
N LEU A 27 -10.18 5.38 -24.01
CA LEU A 27 -9.87 3.99 -23.67
C LEU A 27 -8.42 3.84 -23.16
N THR A 28 -7.47 4.51 -23.80
CA THR A 28 -6.04 4.45 -23.41
C THR A 28 -5.85 5.01 -22.00
N VAL A 29 -6.42 6.18 -21.70
CA VAL A 29 -6.34 6.79 -20.36
C VAL A 29 -7.00 5.88 -19.31
N SER A 30 -8.13 5.25 -19.64
CA SER A 30 -8.80 4.31 -18.73
C SER A 30 -7.93 3.10 -18.41
N ILE A 31 -7.28 2.48 -19.41
CA ILE A 31 -6.41 1.31 -19.20
C ILE A 31 -5.20 1.69 -18.35
N VAL A 32 -4.55 2.81 -18.62
CA VAL A 32 -3.40 3.27 -17.82
C VAL A 32 -3.82 3.53 -16.37
N SER A 33 -4.95 4.22 -16.17
CA SER A 33 -5.47 4.53 -14.82
C SER A 33 -5.82 3.27 -14.01
N LEU A 34 -6.42 2.26 -14.65
CA LEU A 34 -6.74 0.99 -13.99
C LEU A 34 -5.49 0.23 -13.54
N ASN A 35 -4.48 0.14 -14.40
CA ASN A 35 -3.21 -0.53 -14.06
C ASN A 35 -2.49 0.18 -12.91
N VAL A 36 -2.42 1.52 -12.94
CA VAL A 36 -1.80 2.30 -11.86
C VAL A 36 -2.53 2.08 -10.54
N THR A 37 -3.88 2.09 -10.55
CA THR A 37 -4.69 1.88 -9.35
C THR A 37 -4.48 0.48 -8.77
N GLN A 38 -4.41 -0.55 -9.61
CA GLN A 38 -4.15 -1.93 -9.18
C GLN A 38 -2.76 -2.06 -8.55
N VAL A 39 -1.72 -1.51 -9.18
CA VAL A 39 -0.35 -1.56 -8.65
C VAL A 39 -0.24 -0.86 -7.30
N LEU A 40 -0.86 0.32 -7.15
CA LEU A 40 -0.87 1.04 -5.88
C LEU A 40 -1.59 0.27 -4.77
N ARG A 41 -2.74 -0.33 -5.07
CA ARG A 41 -3.48 -1.16 -4.10
C ARG A 41 -2.67 -2.38 -3.69
N THR A 42 -2.14 -3.15 -4.65
CA THR A 42 -1.33 -4.33 -4.34
C THR A 42 -0.07 -3.98 -3.54
N SER A 43 0.59 -2.87 -3.86
CA SER A 43 1.75 -2.39 -3.07
C SER A 43 1.36 -2.05 -1.62
N GLY A 44 0.19 -1.41 -1.42
CA GLY A 44 -0.35 -1.14 -0.09
C GLY A 44 -0.62 -2.42 0.71
N GLU A 45 -1.28 -3.40 0.09
CA GLU A 45 -1.58 -4.69 0.73
C GLU A 45 -0.30 -5.46 1.09
N VAL A 46 0.71 -5.46 0.20
CA VAL A 46 2.00 -6.11 0.49
C VAL A 46 2.69 -5.46 1.69
N LYS A 47 2.68 -4.13 1.79
CA LYS A 47 3.23 -3.41 2.95
C LYS A 47 2.45 -3.71 4.23
N HIS A 48 1.12 -3.80 4.13
CA HIS A 48 0.28 -4.13 5.28
C HIS A 48 0.58 -5.53 5.82
N VAL A 49 0.66 -6.52 4.94
CA VAL A 49 0.99 -7.90 5.31
C VAL A 49 2.41 -7.99 5.89
N GLN A 50 3.39 -7.31 5.28
CA GLN A 50 4.75 -7.23 5.81
C GLN A 50 4.79 -6.61 7.21
N ALA A 51 4.05 -5.51 7.41
CA ALA A 51 3.92 -4.87 8.71
C ALA A 51 3.27 -5.80 9.75
N GLU A 52 2.26 -6.58 9.37
CA GLU A 52 1.61 -7.56 10.26
C GLU A 52 2.57 -8.68 10.66
N TYR A 53 3.33 -9.25 9.72
CA TYR A 53 4.34 -10.27 10.03
C TYR A 53 5.44 -9.73 10.95
N LEU A 54 5.89 -8.48 10.73
CA LEU A 54 6.85 -7.82 11.61
C LEU A 54 6.26 -7.57 13.00
N ALA A 55 4.99 -7.16 13.09
CA ALA A 55 4.30 -6.98 14.36
C ALA A 55 4.20 -8.30 15.15
N LEU A 56 3.87 -9.41 14.48
CA LEU A 56 3.83 -10.73 15.09
C LEU A 56 5.22 -11.19 15.56
N GLY A 57 6.26 -10.88 14.77
CA GLY A 57 7.65 -11.13 15.14
C GLY A 57 8.17 -10.29 16.30
N ALA A 58 7.58 -9.12 16.56
CA ALA A 58 7.97 -8.23 17.66
C ALA A 58 7.60 -8.78 19.03
N ILE A 59 6.53 -9.59 19.10
CA ILE A 59 6.04 -10.20 20.34
C ILE A 59 7.13 -11.03 21.03
N PRO A 60 7.74 -12.06 20.40
CA PRO A 60 8.80 -12.85 21.05
C PRO A 60 10.04 -12.01 21.39
N TYR A 61 10.38 -10.99 20.60
CA TYR A 61 11.47 -10.06 20.93
C TYR A 61 11.20 -9.30 22.22
N LEU A 62 9.97 -8.84 22.42
CA LEU A 62 9.54 -8.15 23.62
C LEU A 62 9.55 -9.10 24.84
N TYR A 63 9.06 -10.33 24.67
CA TYR A 63 9.15 -11.36 25.72
C TYR A 63 10.60 -11.65 26.11
N ALA A 64 11.51 -11.78 25.12
CA ALA A 64 12.92 -11.99 25.38
C ALA A 64 13.56 -10.81 26.12
N ASN A 65 13.20 -9.56 25.77
CA ASN A 65 13.68 -8.37 26.46
C ASN A 65 13.29 -8.36 27.95
N GLN A 66 12.09 -8.86 28.26
CA GLN A 66 11.56 -8.91 29.62
C GLN A 66 12.22 -9.97 30.50
N TRP A 67 12.96 -10.93 29.92
CA TRP A 67 13.76 -11.90 30.68
C TRP A 67 15.21 -11.46 30.92
N THR A 68 15.58 -10.25 30.52
CA THR A 68 16.91 -9.70 30.78
C THR A 68 17.01 -9.11 32.19
N VAL A 69 18.25 -8.83 32.63
CA VAL A 69 18.54 -8.31 33.99
C VAL A 69 18.01 -6.87 34.19
N SER A 70 17.75 -6.15 33.10
CA SER A 70 17.17 -4.79 33.09
C SER A 70 16.04 -4.75 32.07
N PRO A 71 14.85 -5.26 32.41
CA PRO A 71 13.76 -5.40 31.45
C PRO A 71 13.15 -4.04 31.11
N ASP A 72 13.25 -3.65 29.84
CA ASP A 72 12.54 -2.49 29.31
C ASP A 72 11.16 -2.89 28.80
N ASN A 73 10.15 -2.09 29.15
CA ASN A 73 8.77 -2.29 28.69
C ASN A 73 8.54 -1.82 27.26
N THR A 74 9.57 -1.27 26.59
CA THR A 74 9.48 -0.83 25.20
C THR A 74 10.63 -1.42 24.42
N ILE A 75 10.32 -1.93 23.22
CA ILE A 75 11.32 -2.26 22.20
C ILE A 75 11.04 -1.41 20.96
N THR A 76 12.11 -0.93 20.35
CA THR A 76 12.06 -0.22 19.08
C THR A 76 13.15 -0.76 18.18
N TYR A 77 12.77 -1.21 16.99
CA TYR A 77 13.73 -1.63 15.98
C TYR A 77 13.22 -1.28 14.58
N THR A 78 14.16 -1.11 13.66
CA THR A 78 13.87 -0.83 12.25
C THR A 78 14.39 -1.96 11.40
N GLU A 79 13.54 -2.50 10.53
CA GLU A 79 13.89 -3.54 9.58
C GLU A 79 13.56 -3.06 8.17
N THR A 80 14.43 -3.35 7.20
CA THR A 80 14.20 -2.94 5.81
C THR A 80 13.74 -4.14 4.99
N LEU A 81 12.48 -4.12 4.56
CA LEU A 81 11.92 -5.16 3.69
C LEU A 81 11.65 -4.57 2.31
N GLY A 82 12.22 -5.19 1.27
CA GLY A 82 12.03 -4.74 -0.12
C GLY A 82 12.46 -3.28 -0.38
N GLY A 83 13.43 -2.76 0.39
CA GLY A 83 13.91 -1.37 0.28
C GLY A 83 13.06 -0.32 1.00
N VAL A 84 12.00 -0.73 1.71
CA VAL A 84 11.18 0.14 2.55
C VAL A 84 11.55 -0.10 4.03
N PRO A 85 11.91 0.94 4.80
CA PRO A 85 12.17 0.80 6.22
C PRO A 85 10.84 0.71 6.99
N PHE A 86 10.68 -0.36 7.75
CA PHE A 86 9.58 -0.55 8.70
C PHE A 86 10.12 -0.33 10.11
N THR A 87 9.50 0.56 10.87
CA THR A 87 9.86 0.77 12.28
C THR A 87 8.79 0.14 13.15
N VAL A 88 9.22 -0.80 13.98
CA VAL A 88 8.35 -1.49 14.94
C VAL A 88 8.60 -0.91 16.31
N VAL A 89 7.52 -0.49 16.98
CA VAL A 89 7.51 -0.05 18.37
C VAL A 89 6.55 -0.93 19.14
N ALA A 90 7.06 -1.73 20.06
CA ALA A 90 6.26 -2.59 20.92
C ALA A 90 6.38 -2.11 22.37
N ASN A 91 5.24 -1.91 23.04
CA ASN A 91 5.17 -1.38 24.39
C ASN A 91 4.25 -2.24 25.27
N LEU A 92 4.72 -2.54 26.49
CA LEU A 92 3.95 -3.15 27.57
C LEU A 92 3.44 -2.07 28.52
N GLY A 93 2.12 -2.00 28.67
CA GLY A 93 1.50 -1.24 29.75
C GLY A 93 1.56 -2.02 31.06
N GLY A 94 2.22 -1.47 32.07
CA GLY A 94 2.30 -2.01 33.43
C GLY A 94 3.73 -2.31 33.92
N PRO A 95 3.88 -3.08 35.01
CA PRO A 95 5.18 -3.44 35.61
C PRO A 95 6.04 -4.42 34.79
N GLY A 96 5.69 -4.70 33.52
CA GLY A 96 6.34 -5.73 32.71
C GLY A 96 5.92 -7.15 33.09
N LEU A 97 6.46 -8.16 32.39
CA LEU A 97 6.13 -9.58 32.60
C LEU A 97 6.72 -10.16 33.90
N GLY A 98 7.66 -9.44 34.53
CA GLY A 98 8.16 -9.75 35.87
C GLY A 98 7.20 -9.35 37.00
N GLY A 99 6.28 -8.42 36.74
CA GLY A 99 5.15 -8.14 37.60
C GLY A 99 3.96 -9.00 37.16
N TYR A 100 3.30 -9.70 38.08
CA TYR A 100 2.22 -10.65 37.78
C TYR A 100 1.00 -10.08 37.02
N ASN A 101 0.97 -8.78 36.72
CA ASN A 101 -0.11 -8.11 36.00
C ASN A 101 0.45 -7.18 34.89
N THR A 102 0.44 -7.61 33.63
CA THR A 102 0.52 -6.69 32.47
C THR A 102 -0.89 -6.32 32.03
N THR A 103 -1.18 -5.03 31.87
CA THR A 103 -2.53 -4.55 31.53
C THR A 103 -2.77 -4.45 30.02
N SER A 104 -1.72 -4.30 29.21
CA SER A 104 -1.85 -4.14 27.77
C SER A 104 -0.54 -4.38 27.02
N LEU A 105 -0.63 -4.87 25.79
CA LEU A 105 0.44 -4.94 24.81
C LEU A 105 0.03 -4.12 23.59
N PHE A 106 0.83 -3.12 23.24
CA PHE A 106 0.65 -2.32 22.03
C PHE A 106 1.83 -2.55 21.09
N VAL A 107 1.55 -2.96 19.85
CA VAL A 107 2.55 -3.07 18.80
C VAL A 107 2.14 -2.14 17.67
N ASN A 108 3.02 -1.21 17.33
CA ASN A 108 2.83 -0.27 16.23
C ASN A 108 3.94 -0.47 15.20
N VAL A 109 3.56 -0.50 13.91
CA VAL A 109 4.51 -0.62 12.80
C VAL A 109 4.26 0.52 11.83
N THR A 110 5.30 1.30 11.54
CA THR A 110 5.26 2.45 10.62
C THR A 110 6.14 2.21 9.41
N TYR A 111 5.68 2.65 8.22
CA TYR A 111 6.34 2.50 6.92
C TYR A 111 6.05 3.67 5.97
#